data_AF-A0ABD2NB20-F1
#
_entry.id   AF-A0ABD2NB20-F1
#
_cell.length_a   1.000
_cell.length_b   1.000
_cell.length_c   1.000
_cell.angle_alpha   90.00
_cell.angle_beta   90.00
_cell.angle_gamma   90.00
#
_symmetry.space_group_name_H-M   'P 1'
#
loop_
_entity.id
_entity.type
_entity.pdbx_description
1 polymer ?
#
loop_
_entity_poly.entity_id
_entity_poly.type
_entity_poly.pdbx_seq_one_letter_code
_entity_poly.pdbx_strand_id
1 'polypeptide(L)'
;MTGSDQEGEDDEKTQDNEAHEKEILNTYIKELEERLTTKQELRASNQNAQNIRPAESYFSKLDSNVKKNTAFVKKIKNFTGTQLDVYLKDMSGLNLSKYVSEVAAGLVDAKLKMTDVAAAIKLCSVLHQTYADFSQHLFDNWQKNLSFKVGEKISNPSKLRVDLRLYADLVQIGIFNNKNAFTLLGNVLTTLINMDKEEHFNVSIILSFCKHCGEDYAGLVPRKIRQLEEKFRMQIPRSTFLPPEKQQNVKYLLRDYYLSITKHLIKDHQEMLNFEKQNIRILQNKGELSHERKEKLEAMQTAIDKLYTATQTFAEILDEDMPTLKAQTPHQSQENMIVTGSGPDIDENSQSYIEKIWCDVETQKFYCQLPELQAFLPTSYINKIPSPPQEEDALTEEVLDADIATEEFEEEAKIEEIPVTTEEEIEDNATTTASNKIVLEAFLNNLPNCVNREMIDNAAIDFLVTLNNKHNRRKLVKALFGVNRTRLDLLPFYARFVAILHPALPEVGNELCQMLRQDFKYHVRKKDQINIESKIKVVRFIGELVKFKLYSKIEGLFCLKILLHDFSHHHIEMACNLLEVCGRFLYCSPDSHQRTKIYLEQMMRKKSVMMLDSRYVTQIENAYYYVNPQML
;
A
#
# COMPACT_ATOMS: atom_id res chain seq x y z
N MET A 1 17.48 -29.06 23.88
CA MET A 1 16.88 -28.10 24.84
C MET A 1 16.57 -26.75 24.17
N THR A 2 16.39 -26.69 22.84
CA THR A 2 16.30 -25.43 22.07
C THR A 2 14.99 -25.27 21.31
N GLY A 3 14.02 -26.19 21.46
CA GLY A 3 12.69 -26.10 20.84
C GLY A 3 11.62 -25.44 21.74
N SER A 4 11.85 -25.34 23.05
CA SER A 4 10.87 -24.83 24.02
C SER A 4 10.84 -23.31 24.13
N ASP A 5 11.92 -22.62 23.74
CA ASP A 5 12.07 -21.18 23.99
C ASP A 5 11.48 -20.33 22.85
N GLN A 6 11.38 -20.88 21.63
CA GLN A 6 10.70 -20.23 20.48
C GLN A 6 9.18 -20.33 20.55
N GLU A 7 8.63 -21.44 21.04
CA GLU A 7 7.18 -21.58 21.29
C GLU A 7 6.71 -20.59 22.38
N GLY A 8 7.55 -20.34 23.39
CA GLY A 8 7.26 -19.36 24.44
C GLY A 8 7.21 -17.90 23.97
N GLU A 9 8.08 -17.48 23.04
CA GLU A 9 8.09 -16.10 22.51
C GLU A 9 6.91 -15.80 21.56
N ASP A 10 6.47 -16.77 20.77
CA ASP A 10 5.30 -16.61 19.89
C ASP A 10 3.97 -16.69 20.69
N ASP A 11 3.92 -17.51 21.75
CA ASP A 11 2.79 -17.53 22.68
C ASP A 11 2.69 -16.21 23.49
N GLU A 12 3.81 -15.63 23.93
CA GLU A 12 3.82 -14.34 24.63
C GLU A 12 3.36 -13.18 23.73
N LYS A 13 3.82 -13.12 22.47
CA LYS A 13 3.36 -12.08 21.52
C LYS A 13 1.88 -12.23 21.16
N THR A 14 1.39 -13.46 21.06
CA THR A 14 -0.02 -13.72 20.78
C THR A 14 -0.89 -13.33 21.98
N GLN A 15 -0.44 -13.62 23.21
CA GLN A 15 -1.10 -13.20 24.43
C GLN A 15 -1.09 -11.67 24.61
N ASP A 16 0.01 -10.99 24.29
CA ASP A 16 0.11 -9.53 24.38
C ASP A 16 -0.85 -8.83 23.39
N ASN A 17 -0.96 -9.36 22.16
CA ASN A 17 -1.90 -8.84 21.18
C ASN A 17 -3.37 -9.09 21.58
N GLU A 18 -3.70 -10.26 22.12
CA GLU A 18 -5.04 -10.54 22.64
C GLU A 18 -5.41 -9.67 23.86
N ALA A 19 -4.45 -9.41 24.74
CA ALA A 19 -4.63 -8.51 25.87
C ALA A 19 -4.94 -7.08 25.39
N HIS A 20 -4.19 -6.59 24.40
CA HIS A 20 -4.41 -5.28 23.80
C HIS A 20 -5.78 -5.16 23.11
N GLU A 21 -6.17 -6.16 22.31
CA GLU A 21 -7.48 -6.21 21.66
C GLU A 21 -8.64 -6.21 22.66
N LYS A 22 -8.48 -6.95 23.77
CA LYS A 22 -9.46 -6.98 24.85
C LYS A 22 -9.53 -5.64 25.60
N GLU A 23 -8.39 -4.96 25.79
CA GLU A 23 -8.35 -3.61 26.37
C GLU A 23 -9.09 -2.59 25.51
N ILE A 24 -8.95 -2.66 24.18
CA ILE A 24 -9.70 -1.82 23.23
C ILE A 24 -11.21 -2.02 23.43
N LEU A 25 -11.67 -3.27 23.48
CA LEU A 25 -13.10 -3.58 23.67
C LEU A 25 -13.61 -3.09 25.02
N ASN A 26 -12.87 -3.32 26.10
CA ASN A 26 -13.23 -2.85 27.45
C ASN A 26 -13.34 -1.33 27.52
N THR A 27 -12.38 -0.62 26.93
CA THR A 27 -12.38 0.84 26.88
C THR A 27 -13.60 1.34 26.11
N TYR A 28 -13.89 0.73 24.96
CA TYR A 28 -15.08 1.07 24.17
C TYR A 28 -16.38 0.85 24.95
N ILE A 29 -16.55 -0.30 25.59
CA ILE A 29 -17.74 -0.62 26.40
C ILE A 29 -17.91 0.40 27.53
N LYS A 30 -16.83 0.71 28.26
CA LYS A 30 -16.86 1.67 29.36
C LYS A 30 -17.28 3.07 28.91
N GLU A 31 -16.63 3.60 27.86
CA GLU A 31 -16.96 4.92 27.31
C GLU A 31 -18.41 4.99 26.80
N LEU A 32 -18.87 3.88 26.22
CA LEU A 32 -20.22 3.73 25.73
C LEU A 32 -21.25 3.73 26.88
N GLU A 33 -21.03 2.95 27.93
CA GLU A 33 -21.88 2.93 29.13
C GLU A 33 -21.98 4.32 29.75
N GLU A 34 -20.84 4.99 29.98
CA GLU A 34 -20.80 6.34 30.54
C GLU A 34 -21.61 7.33 29.69
N ARG A 35 -21.49 7.23 28.36
CA ARG A 35 -22.25 8.07 27.42
C ARG A 35 -23.75 7.79 27.47
N LEU A 36 -24.16 6.51 27.44
CA LEU A 36 -25.58 6.13 27.48
C LEU A 36 -26.22 6.55 28.81
N THR A 37 -25.55 6.30 29.94
CA THR A 37 -26.01 6.70 31.27
C THR A 37 -26.16 8.22 31.35
N THR A 38 -25.15 8.98 30.95
CA THR A 38 -25.21 10.45 30.97
C THR A 38 -26.40 10.99 30.14
N LYS A 39 -26.61 10.43 28.94
CA LYS A 39 -27.72 10.84 28.07
C LYS A 39 -29.08 10.46 28.67
N GLN A 40 -29.19 9.30 29.31
CA GLN A 40 -30.40 8.84 29.97
C GLN A 40 -30.77 9.71 31.19
N GLU A 41 -29.79 10.07 32.02
CA GLU A 41 -29.97 10.98 33.16
C GLU A 41 -30.45 12.36 32.72
N LEU A 42 -29.78 12.94 31.71
CA LEU A 42 -30.19 14.23 31.14
C LEU A 42 -31.61 14.15 30.56
N ARG A 43 -31.94 13.05 29.85
CA ARG A 43 -33.28 12.84 29.31
C ARG A 43 -34.33 12.79 30.41
N ALA A 44 -34.09 12.03 31.48
CA ALA A 44 -35.01 11.94 32.61
C ALA A 44 -35.24 13.31 33.27
N SER A 45 -34.17 14.08 33.49
CA SER A 45 -34.25 15.42 34.07
C SER A 45 -35.01 16.40 33.16
N ASN A 46 -34.73 16.38 31.85
CA ASN A 46 -35.37 17.26 30.89
C ASN A 46 -36.85 16.91 30.64
N GLN A 47 -37.23 15.64 30.69
CA GLN A 47 -38.62 15.22 30.64
C GLN A 47 -39.39 15.63 31.90
N ASN A 48 -38.72 15.64 33.06
CA ASN A 48 -39.29 16.11 34.31
C ASN A 48 -39.25 17.64 34.48
N ALA A 49 -38.72 18.39 33.49
CA ALA A 49 -38.51 19.84 33.56
C ALA A 49 -39.76 20.62 34.01
N GLN A 50 -40.94 20.24 33.52
CA GLN A 50 -42.20 20.92 33.87
C GLN A 50 -42.49 20.90 35.38
N ASN A 51 -42.06 19.85 36.10
CA ASN A 51 -42.31 19.69 37.53
C ASN A 51 -41.22 20.34 38.40
N ILE A 52 -40.03 20.59 37.86
CA ILE A 52 -38.88 21.14 38.61
C ILE A 52 -38.61 22.62 38.31
N ARG A 53 -39.32 23.20 37.33
CA ARG A 53 -39.14 24.61 36.95
C ARG A 53 -39.40 25.53 38.16
N PRO A 54 -38.56 26.57 38.36
CA PRO A 54 -38.78 27.53 39.44
C PRO A 54 -40.08 28.32 39.27
N ALA A 55 -40.71 28.67 40.40
CA ALA A 55 -41.86 29.57 40.42
C ALA A 55 -41.45 31.03 40.13
N GLU A 56 -42.41 31.91 39.82
CA GLU A 56 -42.15 33.34 39.54
C GLU A 56 -41.37 34.06 40.66
N SER A 57 -41.57 33.66 41.91
CA SER A 57 -40.88 34.20 43.10
C SER A 57 -39.37 33.93 43.12
N TYR A 58 -38.89 32.95 42.35
CA TYR A 58 -37.47 32.73 42.13
C TYR A 58 -36.89 33.83 41.24
N PHE A 59 -37.56 34.14 40.12
CA PHE A 59 -37.07 35.09 39.12
C PHE A 59 -37.07 36.55 39.60
N SER A 60 -37.94 36.91 40.54
CA SER A 60 -37.98 38.27 41.12
C SER A 60 -36.72 38.62 41.93
N LYS A 61 -35.97 37.62 42.39
CA LYS A 61 -34.71 37.79 43.13
C LYS A 61 -33.48 37.91 42.22
N LEU A 62 -33.64 37.63 40.92
CA LEU A 62 -32.55 37.61 39.96
C LEU A 62 -32.38 38.97 39.27
N ASP A 63 -31.18 39.24 38.76
CA ASP A 63 -30.84 40.51 38.16
C ASP A 63 -31.47 40.66 36.75
N SER A 64 -32.40 41.61 36.63
CA SER A 64 -33.10 41.94 35.38
C SER A 64 -32.47 43.12 34.62
N ASN A 65 -31.24 43.52 34.98
CA ASN A 65 -30.54 44.63 34.33
C ASN A 65 -30.32 44.36 32.85
N VAL A 66 -30.84 45.24 32.00
CA VAL A 66 -30.79 45.13 30.54
C VAL A 66 -29.36 44.98 30.04
N LYS A 67 -28.40 45.77 30.57
CA LYS A 67 -27.00 45.73 30.12
C LYS A 67 -26.37 44.36 30.41
N LYS A 68 -26.61 43.79 31.59
CA LYS A 68 -26.05 42.48 31.97
C LYS A 68 -26.68 41.34 31.16
N ASN A 69 -28.00 41.35 30.99
CA ASN A 69 -28.70 40.34 30.19
C ASN A 69 -28.30 40.40 28.71
N THR A 70 -28.24 41.61 28.12
CA THR A 70 -27.75 41.77 26.73
C THR A 70 -26.27 41.39 26.59
N ALA A 71 -25.43 41.65 27.60
CA ALA A 71 -24.05 41.19 27.59
C ALA A 71 -23.95 39.66 27.62
N PHE A 72 -24.78 38.99 28.42
CA PHE A 72 -24.86 37.53 28.45
C PHE A 72 -25.29 36.95 27.10
N VAL A 73 -26.34 37.51 26.47
CA VAL A 73 -26.78 37.12 25.11
C VAL A 73 -25.65 37.25 24.09
N LYS A 74 -24.89 38.35 24.12
CA LYS A 74 -23.71 38.52 23.24
C LYS A 74 -22.61 37.50 23.52
N LYS A 75 -22.41 37.15 24.79
CA LYS A 75 -21.42 36.14 25.23
C LYS A 75 -21.79 34.74 24.74
N ILE A 76 -23.08 34.40 24.70
CA ILE A 76 -23.60 33.11 24.21
C ILE A 76 -23.27 32.89 22.73
N LYS A 77 -23.30 33.93 21.89
CA LYS A 77 -22.93 33.81 20.46
C LYS A 77 -21.49 33.33 20.23
N ASN A 78 -20.63 33.51 21.22
CA ASN A 78 -19.24 33.06 21.21
C ASN A 78 -19.02 31.94 22.24
N PHE A 79 -20.02 31.08 22.45
CA PHE A 79 -19.95 29.97 23.40
C PHE A 79 -18.74 29.07 23.13
N THR A 80 -18.05 28.70 24.21
CA THR A 80 -16.96 27.71 24.21
C THR A 80 -17.14 26.76 25.40
N GLY A 81 -16.85 25.48 25.19
CA GLY A 81 -17.08 24.47 26.22
C GLY A 81 -16.20 24.64 27.47
N THR A 82 -15.01 25.21 27.31
CA THR A 82 -14.07 25.49 28.42
C THR A 82 -14.59 26.51 29.42
N GLN A 83 -15.56 27.33 29.02
CA GLN A 83 -16.14 28.39 29.86
C GLN A 83 -17.53 28.02 30.40
N LEU A 84 -17.97 26.76 30.29
CA LEU A 84 -19.30 26.31 30.70
C LEU A 84 -19.67 26.79 32.11
N ASP A 85 -18.79 26.59 33.10
CA ASP A 85 -19.08 26.96 34.49
C ASP A 85 -19.28 28.47 34.67
N VAL A 86 -18.60 29.28 33.86
CA VAL A 86 -18.79 30.74 33.86
C VAL A 86 -20.16 31.09 33.29
N TYR A 87 -20.59 30.44 32.20
CA TYR A 87 -21.93 30.63 31.66
C TYR A 87 -23.02 30.22 32.64
N LEU A 88 -22.87 29.07 33.31
CA LEU A 88 -23.83 28.59 34.31
C LEU A 88 -23.91 29.52 35.51
N LYS A 89 -22.76 30.02 35.98
CA LYS A 89 -22.71 31.00 37.07
C LYS A 89 -23.41 32.30 36.69
N ASP A 90 -23.10 32.87 35.53
CA ASP A 90 -23.75 34.10 35.04
C ASP A 90 -25.27 33.88 34.90
N MET A 91 -25.68 32.75 34.32
CA MET A 91 -27.09 32.38 34.15
C MET A 91 -27.82 32.27 35.49
N SER A 92 -27.20 31.70 36.52
CA SER A 92 -27.82 31.54 37.85
C SER A 92 -28.16 32.86 38.54
N GLY A 93 -27.48 33.96 38.18
CA GLY A 93 -27.70 35.29 38.75
C GLY A 93 -28.61 36.21 37.92
N LEU A 94 -29.00 35.80 36.71
CA LEU A 94 -29.71 36.66 35.74
C LEU A 94 -31.15 36.20 35.51
N ASN A 95 -32.06 37.16 35.42
CA ASN A 95 -33.43 36.90 34.96
C ASN A 95 -33.51 36.99 33.43
N LEU A 96 -33.24 35.87 32.75
CA LEU A 96 -33.27 35.80 31.29
C LEU A 96 -34.68 35.62 30.70
N SER A 97 -35.76 35.67 31.49
CA SER A 97 -37.13 35.37 31.01
C SER A 97 -37.56 36.22 29.81
N LYS A 98 -37.05 37.45 29.68
CA LYS A 98 -37.32 38.33 28.52
C LYS A 98 -36.32 38.18 27.36
N TYR A 99 -35.30 37.34 27.51
CA TYR A 99 -34.17 37.19 26.58
C TYR A 99 -33.99 35.75 26.08
N VAL A 100 -34.91 34.83 26.45
CA VAL A 100 -34.84 33.41 26.11
C VAL A 100 -34.77 33.21 24.59
N SER A 101 -35.50 34.01 23.81
CA SER A 101 -35.52 33.93 22.36
C SER A 101 -34.16 34.26 21.74
N GLU A 102 -33.47 35.27 22.27
CA GLU A 102 -32.17 35.73 21.81
C GLU A 102 -31.05 34.83 22.29
N VAL A 103 -31.17 34.24 23.49
CA VAL A 103 -30.25 33.18 23.96
C VAL A 103 -30.36 31.95 23.05
N ALA A 104 -31.57 31.51 22.73
CA ALA A 104 -31.80 30.37 21.83
C ALA A 104 -31.23 30.63 20.43
N ALA A 105 -31.49 31.81 19.85
CA ALA A 105 -30.91 32.22 18.57
C ALA A 105 -29.37 32.28 18.65
N GLY A 106 -28.82 32.84 19.73
CA GLY A 106 -27.38 32.94 19.93
C GLY A 106 -26.67 31.59 20.03
N LEU A 107 -27.32 30.58 20.62
CA LEU A 107 -26.79 29.22 20.69
C LEU A 107 -26.76 28.53 19.32
N VAL A 108 -27.78 28.75 18.48
CA VAL A 108 -27.81 28.20 17.11
C VAL A 108 -26.78 28.90 16.22
N ASP A 109 -26.62 30.22 16.37
CA ASP A 109 -25.64 31.00 15.61
C ASP A 109 -24.17 30.70 16.01
N ALA A 110 -23.96 30.16 17.22
CA ALA A 110 -22.62 29.93 17.74
C ALA A 110 -21.79 29.02 16.82
N LYS A 111 -20.51 29.37 16.65
CA LYS A 111 -19.55 28.59 15.87
C LYS A 111 -18.84 27.58 16.77
N LEU A 112 -19.56 26.51 17.09
CA LEU A 112 -19.09 25.47 17.99
C LEU A 112 -18.04 24.59 17.33
N LYS A 113 -17.05 24.15 18.13
CA LYS A 113 -16.19 23.01 17.77
C LYS A 113 -16.84 21.72 18.23
N MET A 114 -16.35 20.61 17.69
CA MET A 114 -16.89 19.30 18.02
C MET A 114 -16.68 18.92 19.50
N THR A 115 -15.64 19.48 20.13
CA THR A 115 -15.36 19.38 21.57
C THR A 115 -16.31 20.19 22.45
N ASP A 116 -16.98 21.21 21.91
CA ASP A 116 -17.89 22.08 22.67
C ASP A 116 -19.29 21.47 22.84
N VAL A 117 -19.63 20.45 22.05
CA VAL A 117 -20.98 19.86 21.97
C VAL A 117 -21.47 19.38 23.33
N ALA A 118 -20.65 18.64 24.08
CA ALA A 118 -21.03 18.12 25.41
C ALA A 118 -21.38 19.27 26.39
N ALA A 119 -20.63 20.37 26.34
CA ALA A 119 -20.89 21.54 27.18
C ALA A 119 -22.15 22.30 26.75
N ALA A 120 -22.37 22.42 25.44
CA ALA A 120 -23.58 23.05 24.89
C ALA A 120 -24.85 22.26 25.27
N ILE A 121 -24.80 20.92 25.23
CA ILE A 121 -25.89 20.04 25.68
C ILE A 121 -26.25 20.28 27.15
N LYS A 122 -25.23 20.40 28.02
CA LYS A 122 -25.43 20.71 29.45
C LYS A 122 -26.08 22.08 29.63
N LEU A 123 -25.56 23.11 28.98
CA LEU A 123 -26.13 24.47 29.05
C LEU A 123 -27.59 24.50 28.57
N CYS A 124 -27.88 23.87 27.43
CA CYS A 124 -29.24 23.78 26.90
C CYS A 124 -30.19 23.02 27.84
N SER A 125 -29.70 21.99 28.54
CA SER A 125 -30.49 21.25 29.54
C SER A 125 -30.87 22.15 30.71
N VAL A 126 -29.92 22.92 31.26
CA VAL A 126 -30.20 23.86 32.36
C VAL A 126 -31.17 24.97 31.91
N LEU A 127 -31.01 25.50 30.69
CA LEU A 127 -31.93 26.49 30.11
C LEU A 127 -33.35 25.93 29.97
N HIS A 128 -33.51 24.70 29.48
CA HIS A 128 -34.80 24.02 29.33
C HIS A 128 -35.49 23.73 30.67
N GLN A 129 -34.71 23.34 31.68
CA GLN A 129 -35.19 23.08 33.04
C GLN A 129 -35.54 24.37 33.80
N THR A 130 -35.00 25.52 33.37
CA THR A 130 -35.27 26.82 34.01
C THR A 130 -36.41 27.58 33.33
N TYR A 131 -36.41 27.65 31.99
CA TYR A 131 -37.32 28.49 31.21
C TYR A 131 -38.25 27.65 30.33
N ALA A 132 -39.55 27.83 30.48
CA ALA A 132 -40.56 27.03 29.79
C ALA A 132 -40.53 27.16 28.26
N ASP A 133 -40.32 28.38 27.77
CA ASP A 133 -40.41 28.71 26.34
C ASP A 133 -39.10 28.43 25.57
N PHE A 134 -38.03 28.08 26.28
CA PHE A 134 -36.71 27.84 25.67
C PHE A 134 -36.75 26.75 24.60
N SER A 135 -37.41 25.64 24.89
CA SER A 135 -37.56 24.51 23.96
C SER A 135 -38.15 24.93 22.61
N GLN A 136 -39.21 25.75 22.65
CA GLN A 136 -39.91 26.20 21.44
C GLN A 136 -39.05 27.17 20.64
N HIS A 137 -38.46 28.19 21.29
CA HIS A 137 -37.58 29.14 20.61
C HIS A 137 -36.33 28.48 20.03
N LEU A 138 -35.75 27.49 20.72
CA LEU A 138 -34.61 26.74 20.22
C LEU A 138 -35.01 25.92 18.98
N PHE A 139 -36.16 25.24 19.01
CA PHE A 139 -36.67 24.50 17.86
C PHE A 139 -36.91 25.41 16.65
N ASP A 140 -37.55 26.56 16.83
CA ASP A 140 -37.85 27.49 15.73
C ASP A 140 -36.58 27.99 15.03
N ASN A 141 -35.51 28.24 15.80
CA ASN A 141 -34.22 28.65 15.23
C ASN A 141 -33.53 27.47 14.50
N TRP A 142 -33.57 26.26 15.06
CA TRP A 142 -33.05 25.07 14.37
C TRP A 142 -33.81 24.73 13.10
N GLN A 143 -35.14 24.85 13.12
CA GLN A 143 -35.97 24.63 11.94
C GLN A 143 -35.59 25.58 10.82
N LYS A 144 -35.30 26.85 11.12
CA LYS A 144 -34.80 27.81 10.13
C LYS A 144 -33.39 27.46 9.65
N ASN A 145 -32.48 27.12 10.57
CA ASN A 145 -31.07 26.87 10.25
C ASN A 145 -30.83 25.54 9.49
N LEU A 146 -31.63 24.51 9.76
CA LEU A 146 -31.51 23.19 9.14
C LEU A 146 -32.50 22.97 7.96
N SER A 147 -33.32 23.96 7.63
CA SER A 147 -34.24 23.86 6.49
C SER A 147 -33.54 24.27 5.20
N PHE A 148 -33.12 23.29 4.42
CA PHE A 148 -32.63 23.47 3.06
C PHE A 148 -33.23 22.41 2.13
N LYS A 149 -33.27 22.72 0.83
CA LYS A 149 -33.85 21.86 -0.21
C LYS A 149 -32.78 21.22 -1.09
N VAL A 150 -33.13 20.11 -1.73
CA VAL A 150 -32.28 19.48 -2.75
C VAL A 150 -31.95 20.51 -3.84
N GLY A 151 -30.67 20.68 -4.14
CA GLY A 151 -30.15 21.66 -5.10
C GLY A 151 -29.66 22.98 -4.47
N GLU A 152 -29.95 23.25 -3.20
CA GLU A 152 -29.39 24.41 -2.49
C GLU A 152 -27.95 24.13 -2.01
N LYS A 153 -27.03 25.07 -2.24
CA LYS A 153 -25.65 24.91 -1.79
C LYS A 153 -25.56 25.15 -0.28
N ILE A 154 -25.03 24.15 0.45
CA ILE A 154 -24.72 24.30 1.87
C ILE A 154 -23.59 25.32 2.04
N SER A 155 -23.91 26.45 2.65
CA SER A 155 -22.97 27.58 2.77
C SER A 155 -21.79 27.28 3.69
N ASN A 156 -22.01 26.49 4.76
CA ASN A 156 -20.96 26.13 5.72
C ASN A 156 -21.06 24.65 6.16
N PRO A 157 -20.47 23.72 5.39
CA PRO A 157 -20.49 22.29 5.71
C PRO A 157 -19.87 21.95 7.07
N SER A 158 -18.80 22.67 7.45
CA SER A 158 -18.11 22.46 8.73
C SER A 158 -18.98 22.81 9.93
N LYS A 159 -19.78 23.89 9.85
CA LYS A 159 -20.75 24.22 10.88
C LYS A 159 -21.91 23.22 10.87
N LEU A 160 -22.48 22.91 9.71
CA LEU A 160 -23.59 21.97 9.59
C LEU A 160 -23.25 20.59 10.19
N ARG A 161 -22.01 20.13 10.03
CA ARG A 161 -21.50 18.90 10.67
C ARG A 161 -21.62 18.91 12.20
N VAL A 162 -21.29 20.04 12.84
CA VAL A 162 -21.38 20.19 14.30
C VAL A 162 -22.83 20.37 14.75
N ASP A 163 -23.56 21.22 14.01
CA ASP A 163 -24.97 21.53 14.24
C ASP A 163 -25.84 20.28 14.18
N LEU A 164 -25.62 19.40 13.19
CA LEU A 164 -26.38 18.17 13.03
C LEU A 164 -26.18 17.21 14.20
N ARG A 165 -24.92 17.05 14.68
CA ARG A 165 -24.64 16.25 15.88
C ARG A 165 -25.33 16.85 17.10
N LEU A 166 -25.14 18.16 17.33
CA LEU A 166 -25.74 18.84 18.48
C LEU A 166 -27.27 18.70 18.44
N TYR A 167 -27.90 18.93 17.30
CA TYR A 167 -29.34 18.80 17.15
C TYR A 167 -29.84 17.39 17.46
N ALA A 168 -29.15 16.35 16.96
CA ALA A 168 -29.47 14.96 17.27
C ALA A 168 -29.35 14.67 18.77
N ASP A 169 -28.27 15.09 19.42
CA ASP A 169 -28.11 14.92 20.87
C ASP A 169 -29.23 15.66 21.64
N LEU A 170 -29.61 16.89 21.25
CA LEU A 170 -30.70 17.66 21.88
C LEU A 170 -32.06 16.95 21.76
N VAL A 171 -32.34 16.31 20.61
CA VAL A 171 -33.53 15.47 20.42
C VAL A 171 -33.48 14.26 21.36
N GLN A 172 -32.31 13.62 21.46
CA GLN A 172 -32.11 12.44 22.29
C GLN A 172 -32.25 12.72 23.79
N ILE A 173 -31.73 13.84 24.29
CA ILE A 173 -31.87 14.21 25.70
C ILE A 173 -33.22 14.88 26.00
N GLY A 174 -34.17 14.87 25.07
CA GLY A 174 -35.56 15.27 25.32
C GLY A 174 -35.76 16.76 25.59
N ILE A 175 -34.95 17.63 24.97
CA ILE A 175 -35.14 19.09 25.11
C ILE A 175 -36.34 19.57 24.31
N PHE A 176 -36.56 19.02 23.10
CA PHE A 176 -37.64 19.49 22.23
C PHE A 176 -38.98 18.86 22.59
N ASN A 177 -39.95 19.70 22.97
CA ASN A 177 -41.34 19.28 23.17
C ASN A 177 -42.10 19.18 21.84
N ASN A 178 -41.55 19.75 20.77
CA ASN A 178 -42.17 19.76 19.45
C ASN A 178 -42.13 18.36 18.82
N LYS A 179 -43.30 17.83 18.43
CA LYS A 179 -43.43 16.50 17.80
C LYS A 179 -42.67 16.38 16.47
N ASN A 180 -42.42 17.50 15.79
CA ASN A 180 -41.71 17.55 14.51
C ASN A 180 -40.19 17.55 14.66
N ALA A 181 -39.63 17.53 15.89
CA ALA A 181 -38.18 17.55 16.09
C ALA A 181 -37.47 16.34 15.45
N PHE A 182 -38.04 15.15 15.63
CA PHE A 182 -37.55 13.95 14.95
C PHE A 182 -37.72 14.04 13.42
N THR A 183 -38.86 14.55 12.95
CA THR A 183 -39.14 14.70 11.53
C THR A 183 -38.15 15.64 10.86
N LEU A 184 -37.76 16.73 11.53
CA LEU A 184 -36.74 17.64 11.00
C LEU A 184 -35.40 16.94 10.80
N LEU A 185 -34.94 16.16 11.80
CA LEU A 185 -33.69 15.41 11.67
C LEU A 185 -33.73 14.43 10.49
N GLY A 186 -34.82 13.66 10.37
CA GLY A 186 -35.02 12.73 9.26
C GLY A 186 -35.02 13.43 7.89
N ASN A 187 -35.69 14.58 7.79
CA ASN A 187 -35.72 15.39 6.57
C ASN A 187 -34.33 15.90 6.20
N VAL A 188 -33.54 16.38 7.17
CA VAL A 188 -32.17 16.85 6.93
C VAL A 188 -31.29 15.73 6.39
N LEU A 189 -31.30 14.56 7.03
CA LEU A 189 -30.52 13.39 6.56
C LEU A 189 -30.96 12.97 5.15
N THR A 190 -32.27 12.89 4.93
CA THR A 190 -32.83 12.51 3.62
C THR A 190 -32.46 13.52 2.54
N THR A 191 -32.50 14.82 2.84
CA THR A 191 -32.10 15.88 1.90
C THR A 191 -30.61 15.80 1.59
N LEU A 192 -29.74 15.66 2.59
CA LEU A 192 -28.28 15.54 2.39
C LEU A 192 -27.92 14.35 1.51
N ILE A 193 -28.55 13.21 1.75
CA ILE A 193 -28.34 11.98 0.96
C ILE A 193 -28.86 12.16 -0.46
N ASN A 194 -30.00 12.84 -0.65
CA ASN A 194 -30.55 13.11 -1.97
C ASN A 194 -29.79 14.18 -2.76
N MET A 195 -29.02 15.05 -2.10
CA MET A 195 -28.12 16.00 -2.75
C MET A 195 -26.88 15.32 -3.33
N ASP A 196 -26.44 14.24 -2.70
CA ASP A 196 -25.21 13.52 -3.03
C ASP A 196 -25.51 12.20 -3.78
N LYS A 197 -25.88 12.32 -5.06
CA LYS A 197 -26.16 11.15 -5.93
C LYS A 197 -24.98 10.75 -6.81
N GLU A 198 -24.28 11.74 -7.34
CA GLU A 198 -23.07 11.53 -8.15
C GLU A 198 -21.86 12.04 -7.39
N GLU A 199 -21.86 13.34 -7.08
CA GLU A 199 -20.84 13.99 -6.28
C GLU A 199 -21.18 13.92 -4.78
N HIS A 200 -20.22 13.54 -3.94
CA HIS A 200 -20.45 13.28 -2.51
C HIS A 200 -19.87 14.38 -1.61
N PHE A 201 -20.33 15.63 -1.79
CA PHE A 201 -19.82 16.80 -1.06
C PHE A 201 -20.16 16.79 0.44
N ASN A 202 -21.25 16.11 0.82
CA ASN A 202 -21.77 16.06 2.19
C ASN A 202 -21.27 14.85 2.97
N VAL A 203 -20.35 14.07 2.40
CA VAL A 203 -19.78 12.85 3.00
C VAL A 203 -19.28 13.07 4.42
N SER A 204 -18.59 14.19 4.68
CA SER A 204 -18.03 14.48 6.01
C SER A 204 -19.11 14.78 7.07
N ILE A 205 -20.27 15.28 6.65
CA ILE A 205 -21.40 15.58 7.54
C ILE A 205 -22.08 14.28 7.94
N ILE A 206 -22.41 13.43 6.97
CA ILE A 206 -23.09 12.15 7.19
C ILE A 206 -22.17 11.20 7.97
N LEU A 207 -20.88 11.16 7.64
CA LEU A 207 -19.90 10.33 8.37
C LEU A 207 -19.80 10.75 9.85
N SER A 208 -19.82 12.06 10.12
CA SER A 208 -19.84 12.58 11.50
C SER A 208 -21.11 12.19 12.25
N PHE A 209 -22.26 12.19 11.57
CA PHE A 209 -23.52 11.71 12.15
C PHE A 209 -23.41 10.21 12.49
N CYS A 210 -22.91 9.37 11.58
CA CYS A 210 -22.69 7.95 11.85
C CYS A 210 -21.78 7.73 13.08
N LYS A 211 -20.66 8.44 13.15
CA LYS A 211 -19.68 8.32 14.26
C LYS A 211 -20.25 8.68 15.62
N HIS A 212 -21.06 9.74 15.71
CA HIS A 212 -21.46 10.31 16.99
C HIS A 212 -22.90 10.00 17.40
N CYS A 213 -23.77 9.72 16.43
CA CYS A 213 -25.21 9.52 16.63
C CYS A 213 -25.68 8.16 16.08
N GLY A 214 -24.87 7.46 15.29
CA GLY A 214 -25.29 6.24 14.59
C GLY A 214 -25.68 5.08 15.52
N GLU A 215 -25.07 4.99 16.69
CA GLU A 215 -25.47 4.02 17.72
C GLU A 215 -26.92 4.23 18.19
N ASP A 216 -27.26 5.47 18.56
CA ASP A 216 -28.57 5.81 19.08
C ASP A 216 -29.66 5.73 18.01
N TYR A 217 -29.34 6.22 16.81
CA TYR A 217 -30.30 6.41 15.74
C TYR A 217 -30.38 5.26 14.74
N ALA A 218 -29.33 4.46 14.58
CA ALA A 218 -29.24 3.39 13.59
C ALA A 218 -28.69 2.07 14.16
N GLY A 219 -28.43 1.98 15.47
CA GLY A 219 -27.90 0.77 16.11
C GLY A 219 -26.53 0.35 15.55
N LEU A 220 -25.73 1.31 15.09
CA LEU A 220 -24.43 1.02 14.49
C LEU A 220 -23.42 0.54 15.54
N VAL A 221 -22.66 -0.47 15.17
CA VAL A 221 -21.46 -0.90 15.90
C VAL A 221 -20.36 -1.10 14.87
N PRO A 222 -19.19 -0.45 15.03
CA PRO A 222 -18.09 -0.59 14.09
C PRO A 222 -17.63 -2.04 13.94
N ARG A 223 -17.20 -2.42 12.73
CA ARG A 223 -16.74 -3.76 12.37
C ARG A 223 -15.70 -4.32 13.33
N LYS A 224 -14.63 -3.57 13.61
CA LYS A 224 -13.57 -3.98 14.55
C LYS A 224 -14.16 -4.31 15.92
N ILE A 225 -15.08 -3.48 16.41
CA ILE A 225 -15.71 -3.68 17.72
C ILE A 225 -16.64 -4.90 17.71
N ARG A 226 -17.43 -5.12 16.65
CA ARG A 226 -18.26 -6.34 16.49
C ARG A 226 -17.40 -7.60 16.45
N GLN A 227 -16.29 -7.59 15.72
CA GLN A 227 -15.36 -8.72 15.66
C GLN A 227 -14.77 -9.03 17.04
N LEU A 228 -14.43 -8.01 17.83
CA LEU A 228 -13.97 -8.18 19.21
C LEU A 228 -15.09 -8.69 20.13
N GLU A 229 -16.34 -8.23 19.96
CA GLU A 229 -17.53 -8.74 20.65
C GLU A 229 -17.65 -10.26 20.47
N GLU A 230 -17.52 -10.74 19.23
CA GLU A 230 -17.56 -12.17 18.90
C GLU A 230 -16.34 -12.94 19.40
N LYS A 231 -15.13 -12.38 19.23
CA LYS A 231 -13.87 -13.01 19.65
C LYS A 231 -13.83 -13.26 21.16
N PHE A 232 -14.21 -12.26 21.96
CA PHE A 232 -14.13 -12.34 23.43
C PHE A 232 -15.45 -12.71 24.10
N ARG A 233 -16.55 -12.85 23.34
CA ARG A 233 -17.90 -13.15 23.85
C ARG A 233 -18.38 -12.18 24.94
N MET A 234 -17.98 -10.92 24.83
CA MET A 234 -18.39 -9.85 25.73
C MET A 234 -19.60 -9.14 25.12
N GLN A 235 -20.59 -8.75 25.91
CA GLN A 235 -21.76 -8.05 25.37
C GLN A 235 -21.52 -6.55 25.29
N ILE A 236 -21.83 -5.95 24.14
CA ILE A 236 -21.80 -4.50 23.98
C ILE A 236 -23.16 -3.91 24.36
N PRO A 237 -23.20 -2.90 25.24
CA PRO A 237 -24.44 -2.23 25.61
C PRO A 237 -25.09 -1.57 24.39
N ARG A 238 -26.42 -1.58 24.32
CA ARG A 238 -27.17 -1.03 23.18
C ARG A 238 -28.07 0.11 23.62
N SER A 239 -28.13 1.16 22.79
CA SER A 239 -29.03 2.29 23.05
C SER A 239 -30.50 1.86 22.93
N THR A 240 -31.28 2.17 23.96
CA THR A 240 -32.74 1.92 24.00
C THR A 240 -33.55 3.16 23.61
N PHE A 241 -32.90 4.18 23.05
CA PHE A 241 -33.54 5.46 22.74
C PHE A 241 -34.60 5.33 21.64
N LEU A 242 -34.30 4.57 20.58
CA LEU A 242 -35.24 4.27 19.50
C LEU A 242 -35.56 2.77 19.46
N PRO A 243 -36.80 2.39 19.09
CA PRO A 243 -37.12 1.00 18.79
C PRO A 243 -36.27 0.46 17.63
N PRO A 244 -35.95 -0.85 17.62
CA PRO A 244 -35.13 -1.47 16.57
C PRO A 244 -35.66 -1.22 15.15
N GLU A 245 -36.98 -1.23 14.93
CA GLU A 245 -37.59 -0.95 13.62
C GLU A 245 -37.25 0.45 13.09
N LYS A 246 -37.23 1.45 13.98
CA LYS A 246 -36.89 2.83 13.60
C LYS A 246 -35.39 2.98 13.37
N GLN A 247 -34.57 2.31 14.17
CA GLN A 247 -33.13 2.27 13.96
C GLN A 247 -32.79 1.64 12.60
N GLN A 248 -33.49 0.57 12.25
CA GLN A 248 -33.31 -0.12 10.98
C GLN A 248 -33.61 0.78 9.78
N ASN A 249 -34.64 1.63 9.85
CA ASN A 249 -34.94 2.60 8.78
C ASN A 249 -33.80 3.60 8.56
N VAL A 250 -33.21 4.13 9.63
CA VAL A 250 -32.06 5.04 9.53
C VAL A 250 -30.83 4.28 9.02
N LYS A 251 -30.62 3.04 9.49
CA LYS A 251 -29.53 2.18 9.01
C LYS A 251 -29.63 1.92 7.51
N TYR A 252 -30.82 1.63 6.99
CA TYR A 252 -31.03 1.48 5.54
C TYR A 252 -30.71 2.75 4.77
N LEU A 253 -31.16 3.91 5.26
CA LEU A 253 -30.86 5.19 4.64
C LEU A 253 -29.33 5.46 4.56
N LEU A 254 -28.59 5.14 5.63
CA LEU A 254 -27.14 5.28 5.66
C LEU A 254 -26.43 4.25 4.76
N ARG A 255 -26.96 3.03 4.65
CA ARG A 255 -26.48 2.00 3.72
C ARG A 255 -26.68 2.40 2.27
N ASP A 256 -27.84 2.97 1.92
CA ASP A 256 -28.09 3.48 0.57
C ASP A 256 -27.09 4.57 0.19
N TYR A 257 -26.75 5.46 1.14
CA TYR A 257 -25.68 6.44 0.95
C TYR A 257 -24.32 5.78 0.75
N TYR A 258 -23.99 4.74 1.53
CA TYR A 258 -22.75 3.96 1.35
C TYR A 258 -22.64 3.28 -0.02
N LEU A 259 -23.76 2.75 -0.54
CA LEU A 259 -23.78 2.16 -1.87
C LEU A 259 -23.60 3.23 -2.96
N SER A 260 -24.13 4.43 -2.76
CA SER A 260 -23.93 5.57 -3.66
C SER A 260 -22.46 6.02 -3.71
N ILE A 261 -21.82 6.21 -2.54
CA ILE A 261 -20.42 6.64 -2.48
C ILE A 261 -19.47 5.58 -3.04
N THR A 262 -19.79 4.30 -2.84
CA THR A 262 -19.05 3.18 -3.44
C THR A 262 -19.09 3.24 -4.96
N LYS A 263 -20.25 3.50 -5.56
CA LYS A 263 -20.38 3.66 -7.03
C LYS A 263 -19.58 4.87 -7.53
N HIS A 264 -19.63 5.98 -6.80
CA HIS A 264 -18.85 7.18 -7.11
C HIS A 264 -17.33 6.90 -7.06
N LEU A 265 -16.84 6.24 -6.01
CA LEU A 265 -15.43 5.88 -5.88
C LEU A 265 -14.95 5.00 -7.04
N ILE A 266 -15.73 3.99 -7.42
CA ILE A 266 -15.40 3.12 -8.55
C ILE A 266 -15.36 3.91 -9.87
N LYS A 267 -16.34 4.79 -10.08
CA LYS A 267 -16.44 5.66 -11.28
C LYS A 267 -15.22 6.58 -11.38
N ASP A 268 -14.91 7.34 -10.33
CA ASP A 268 -13.80 8.29 -10.30
C ASP A 268 -12.45 7.60 -10.46
N HIS A 269 -12.26 6.46 -9.78
CA HIS A 269 -11.07 5.65 -9.93
C HIS A 269 -10.89 5.21 -11.39
N GLN A 270 -11.96 4.73 -12.05
CA GLN A 270 -11.90 4.36 -13.46
C GLN A 270 -11.63 5.56 -14.38
N GLU A 271 -12.19 6.74 -14.09
CA GLU A 271 -11.94 7.97 -14.85
C GLU A 271 -10.48 8.44 -14.71
N MET A 272 -9.91 8.41 -13.51
CA MET A 272 -8.50 8.72 -13.26
C MET A 272 -7.59 7.75 -14.02
N LEU A 273 -7.85 6.44 -13.93
CA LEU A 273 -7.10 5.43 -14.67
C LEU A 273 -7.12 5.71 -16.18
N ASN A 274 -8.30 6.03 -16.74
CA ASN A 274 -8.43 6.38 -18.15
C ASN A 274 -7.67 7.67 -18.51
N PHE A 275 -7.65 8.66 -17.61
CA PHE A 275 -6.93 9.91 -17.81
C PHE A 275 -5.41 9.73 -17.79
N GLU A 276 -4.90 8.92 -16.87
CA GLU A 276 -3.50 8.51 -16.78
C GLU A 276 -3.05 7.74 -18.03
N LYS A 277 -3.89 6.81 -18.47
CA LYS A 277 -3.71 6.06 -19.73
C LYS A 277 -3.61 6.97 -20.96
N GLN A 278 -4.40 8.04 -21.01
CA GLN A 278 -4.26 9.06 -22.06
C GLN A 278 -2.96 9.86 -21.91
N ASN A 279 -2.54 10.19 -20.69
CA ASN A 279 -1.28 10.90 -20.43
C ASN A 279 -0.08 10.09 -20.92
N ILE A 280 -0.06 8.78 -20.67
CA ILE A 280 0.97 7.86 -21.18
C ILE A 280 1.04 7.90 -22.71
N ARG A 281 -0.11 7.79 -23.40
CA ARG A 281 -0.15 7.86 -24.88
C ARG A 281 0.38 9.18 -25.42
N ILE A 282 0.06 10.30 -24.77
CA ILE A 282 0.55 11.62 -25.17
C ILE A 282 2.06 11.71 -24.98
N LEU A 283 2.56 11.23 -23.84
CA LEU A 283 3.99 11.19 -23.54
C LEU A 283 4.76 10.33 -24.56
N GLN A 284 4.21 9.17 -24.95
CA GLN A 284 4.78 8.31 -25.99
C GLN A 284 4.79 9.00 -27.37
N ASN A 285 3.71 9.69 -27.74
CA ASN A 285 3.57 10.29 -29.06
C ASN A 285 4.33 11.62 -29.23
N LYS A 286 4.50 12.40 -28.15
CA LYS A 286 5.06 13.76 -28.18
C LYS A 286 6.38 13.92 -27.42
N GLY A 287 6.77 12.94 -26.61
CA GLY A 287 7.95 13.01 -25.74
C GLY A 287 7.79 13.91 -24.51
N GLU A 288 6.70 14.67 -24.42
CA GLU A 288 6.41 15.59 -23.32
C GLU A 288 4.93 15.58 -22.92
N LEU A 289 4.66 15.89 -21.64
CA LEU A 289 3.32 16.04 -21.08
C LEU A 289 3.16 17.45 -20.50
N SER A 290 2.07 18.13 -20.83
CA SER A 290 1.81 19.49 -20.36
C SER A 290 1.65 19.58 -18.84
N HIS A 291 2.04 20.72 -18.27
CA HIS A 291 1.92 20.99 -16.84
C HIS A 291 0.46 20.88 -16.34
N GLU A 292 -0.49 21.43 -17.10
CA GLU A 292 -1.92 21.39 -16.77
C GLU A 292 -2.46 19.94 -16.65
N ARG A 293 -1.98 19.00 -17.47
CA ARG A 293 -2.40 17.59 -17.37
C ARG A 293 -1.80 16.87 -16.17
N LYS A 294 -0.59 17.24 -15.75
CA LYS A 294 0.03 16.73 -14.51
C LYS A 294 -0.76 17.22 -13.29
N GLU A 295 -1.00 18.52 -13.20
CA GLU A 295 -1.81 19.11 -12.12
C GLU A 295 -3.22 18.51 -12.05
N LYS A 296 -3.85 18.27 -13.20
CA LYS A 296 -5.18 17.64 -13.25
C LYS A 296 -5.16 16.19 -12.74
N LEU A 297 -4.14 15.40 -13.10
CA LEU A 297 -3.99 14.03 -12.59
C LEU A 297 -3.74 14.02 -11.08
N GLU A 298 -2.86 14.89 -10.58
CA GLU A 298 -2.60 15.05 -9.14
C GLU A 298 -3.87 15.48 -8.38
N ALA A 299 -4.67 16.38 -8.95
CA ALA A 299 -5.95 16.79 -8.37
C ALA A 299 -6.97 15.64 -8.33
N MET A 300 -7.07 14.83 -9.39
CA MET A 300 -7.92 13.63 -9.42
C MET A 300 -7.48 12.60 -8.37
N GLN A 301 -6.18 12.34 -8.28
CA GLN A 301 -5.62 11.40 -7.30
C GLN A 301 -5.90 11.86 -5.86
N THR A 302 -5.67 13.14 -5.56
CA THR A 302 -5.99 13.73 -4.26
C THR A 302 -7.49 13.64 -3.93
N ALA A 303 -8.37 13.78 -4.92
CA ALA A 303 -9.82 13.64 -4.73
C ALA A 303 -10.21 12.19 -4.42
N ILE A 304 -9.65 11.23 -5.16
CA ILE A 304 -9.87 9.79 -4.94
C ILE A 304 -9.36 9.35 -3.58
N ASP A 305 -8.16 9.77 -3.15
CA ASP A 305 -7.61 9.40 -1.83
C ASP A 305 -8.52 9.85 -0.68
N LYS A 306 -9.07 11.07 -0.80
CA LYS A 306 -10.05 11.61 0.16
C LYS A 306 -11.34 10.80 0.16
N LEU A 307 -11.85 10.46 -1.02
CA LEU A 307 -13.08 9.69 -1.18
C LEU A 307 -12.92 8.25 -0.69
N TYR A 308 -11.78 7.63 -0.99
CA TYR A 308 -11.39 6.29 -0.54
C TYR A 308 -11.32 6.23 0.98
N THR A 309 -10.59 7.15 1.62
CA THR A 309 -10.47 7.23 3.08
C THR A 309 -11.85 7.42 3.75
N ALA A 310 -12.70 8.27 3.17
CA ALA A 310 -14.06 8.47 3.68
C ALA A 310 -14.90 7.20 3.55
N THR A 311 -14.82 6.50 2.41
CA THR A 311 -15.56 5.28 2.12
C THR A 311 -15.10 4.12 3.01
N GLN A 312 -13.79 3.96 3.22
CA GLN A 312 -13.23 3.00 4.17
C GLN A 312 -13.73 3.24 5.60
N THR A 313 -13.79 4.50 6.02
CA THR A 313 -14.33 4.84 7.34
C THR A 313 -15.83 4.53 7.44
N PHE A 314 -16.60 4.75 6.38
CA PHE A 314 -18.00 4.36 6.33
C PHE A 314 -18.18 2.85 6.40
N ALA A 315 -17.40 2.10 5.63
CA ALA A 315 -17.40 0.63 5.61
C ALA A 315 -17.15 0.07 7.02
N GLU A 316 -16.15 0.61 7.72
CA GLU A 316 -15.83 0.24 9.10
C GLU A 316 -16.99 0.52 10.07
N ILE A 317 -17.64 1.69 9.99
CA ILE A 317 -18.70 2.07 10.93
C ILE A 317 -20.03 1.34 10.66
N LEU A 318 -20.35 1.11 9.38
CA LEU A 318 -21.58 0.43 8.96
C LEU A 318 -21.45 -1.09 8.97
N ASP A 319 -20.23 -1.60 9.15
CA ASP A 319 -19.85 -3.00 8.99
C ASP A 319 -20.18 -3.54 7.59
N GLU A 320 -19.73 -2.80 6.57
CA GLU A 320 -19.86 -3.13 5.15
C GLU A 320 -18.50 -3.43 4.52
N ASP A 321 -18.50 -4.21 3.45
CA ASP A 321 -17.27 -4.51 2.72
C ASP A 321 -16.88 -3.38 1.78
N MET A 322 -15.58 -3.13 1.71
CA MET A 322 -15.00 -2.14 0.83
C MET A 322 -15.10 -2.62 -0.63
N PRO A 323 -15.49 -1.76 -1.59
CA PRO A 323 -15.49 -2.13 -3.00
C PRO A 323 -14.10 -2.52 -3.51
N THR A 324 -14.08 -3.52 -4.38
CA THR A 324 -12.87 -3.89 -5.14
C THR A 324 -12.61 -2.83 -6.21
N LEU A 325 -11.53 -2.07 -6.03
CA LEU A 325 -11.04 -1.17 -7.07
C LEU A 325 -10.20 -1.98 -8.06
N LYS A 326 -10.52 -1.88 -9.35
CA LYS A 326 -9.69 -2.50 -10.39
C LYS A 326 -8.29 -1.90 -10.30
N ALA A 327 -7.28 -2.74 -10.07
CA ALA A 327 -5.89 -2.33 -10.17
C ALA A 327 -5.61 -1.80 -11.58
N GLN A 328 -4.63 -0.91 -11.70
CA GLN A 328 -4.07 -0.51 -12.99
C GLN A 328 -3.73 -1.77 -13.79
N THR A 329 -4.52 -2.04 -14.82
CA THR A 329 -4.07 -2.85 -15.96
C THR A 329 -3.27 -1.88 -16.83
N PRO A 330 -1.94 -2.04 -16.99
CA PRO A 330 -1.23 -1.33 -18.03
C PRO A 330 -1.91 -1.68 -19.35
N HIS A 331 -2.21 -0.65 -20.14
CA HIS A 331 -2.89 -0.87 -21.41
C HIS A 331 -2.09 -1.83 -22.29
N GLN A 332 -2.70 -2.99 -22.53
CA GLN A 332 -2.65 -3.69 -23.80
C GLN A 332 -2.84 -2.65 -24.93
N SER A 333 -1.82 -2.46 -25.75
CA SER A 333 -1.98 -1.91 -27.09
C SER A 333 -2.66 -2.97 -27.96
N GLN A 334 -3.99 -3.08 -27.82
CA GLN A 334 -4.81 -3.68 -28.87
C GLN A 334 -4.95 -2.66 -29.99
N GLU A 335 -4.08 -2.77 -30.99
CA GLU A 335 -4.46 -2.53 -32.38
C GLU A 335 -3.61 -3.45 -33.26
N ASN A 336 -4.32 -4.32 -34.00
CA ASN A 336 -3.86 -5.24 -35.05
C ASN A 336 -3.22 -6.58 -34.64
N MET A 337 -4.05 -7.58 -34.33
CA MET A 337 -3.92 -8.88 -35.00
C MET A 337 -5.24 -9.65 -34.98
N ILE A 338 -5.84 -9.79 -36.16
CA ILE A 338 -6.86 -10.81 -36.44
C ILE A 338 -6.15 -12.16 -36.38
N VAL A 339 -6.49 -13.01 -35.41
CA VAL A 339 -6.23 -14.45 -35.50
C VAL A 339 -7.52 -15.19 -35.22
N THR A 340 -8.07 -15.71 -36.30
CA THR A 340 -9.04 -16.80 -36.31
C THR A 340 -8.40 -18.04 -35.69
N GLY A 341 -8.98 -18.61 -34.64
CA GLY A 341 -8.53 -19.91 -34.13
C GLY A 341 -8.97 -20.19 -32.70
N SER A 342 -10.01 -21.00 -32.58
CA SER A 342 -10.55 -21.64 -31.37
C SER A 342 -9.50 -22.25 -30.41
N GLY A 343 -9.61 -21.95 -29.11
CA GLY A 343 -8.96 -22.67 -28.00
C GLY A 343 -9.17 -21.95 -26.65
N PRO A 344 -9.48 -22.65 -25.53
CA PRO A 344 -10.18 -22.09 -24.37
C PRO A 344 -9.28 -21.37 -23.36
N ASP A 345 -9.89 -20.43 -22.63
CA ASP A 345 -9.55 -19.89 -21.30
C ASP A 345 -8.08 -20.05 -20.82
N ILE A 346 -7.28 -19.01 -21.04
CA ILE A 346 -6.01 -18.81 -20.35
C ILE A 346 -6.31 -17.95 -19.11
N ASP A 347 -6.18 -18.57 -17.92
CA ASP A 347 -6.41 -18.00 -16.59
C ASP A 347 -5.80 -16.60 -16.39
N GLU A 348 -6.62 -15.65 -15.94
CA GLU A 348 -6.24 -14.29 -15.51
C GLU A 348 -5.11 -14.26 -14.46
N ASN A 349 -4.92 -15.35 -13.71
CA ASN A 349 -3.88 -15.50 -12.69
C ASN A 349 -2.45 -15.55 -13.26
N SER A 350 -2.29 -16.02 -14.49
CA SER A 350 -0.97 -16.18 -15.13
C SER A 350 -0.36 -14.83 -15.53
N GLN A 351 -1.20 -13.85 -15.89
CA GLN A 351 -0.76 -12.52 -16.29
C GLN A 351 -0.37 -11.62 -15.12
N SER A 352 -1.04 -11.75 -13.96
CA SER A 352 -0.64 -11.07 -12.71
C SER A 352 0.75 -11.52 -12.24
N TYR A 353 1.07 -12.80 -12.40
CA TYR A 353 2.36 -13.37 -12.04
C TYR A 353 3.50 -12.86 -12.93
N ILE A 354 3.23 -12.69 -14.23
CA ILE A 354 4.17 -12.19 -15.23
C ILE A 354 4.58 -10.74 -14.95
N GLU A 355 3.62 -9.88 -14.63
CA GLU A 355 3.87 -8.46 -14.37
C GLU A 355 4.65 -8.24 -13.07
N LYS A 356 4.39 -9.06 -12.04
CA LYS A 356 5.14 -9.05 -10.77
C LYS A 356 6.63 -9.38 -10.96
N ILE A 357 6.96 -10.33 -11.83
CA ILE A 357 8.35 -10.78 -12.02
C ILE A 357 9.15 -9.83 -12.90
N TRP A 358 8.58 -9.40 -14.03
CA TRP A 358 9.34 -8.72 -15.09
C TRP A 358 9.08 -7.22 -15.20
N CYS A 359 8.14 -6.67 -14.42
CA CYS A 359 7.72 -5.26 -14.42
C CYS A 359 7.02 -4.79 -15.70
N ASP A 360 7.49 -5.22 -16.87
CA ASP A 360 6.93 -4.89 -18.17
C ASP A 360 7.09 -6.06 -19.17
N VAL A 361 6.31 -5.99 -20.26
CA VAL A 361 6.23 -7.05 -21.28
C VAL A 361 7.49 -7.10 -22.15
N GLU A 362 8.21 -5.99 -22.34
CA GLU A 362 9.43 -5.96 -23.15
C GLU A 362 10.57 -6.68 -22.44
N THR A 363 10.73 -6.42 -21.15
CA THR A 363 11.63 -7.14 -20.25
C THR A 363 11.28 -8.63 -20.22
N GLN A 364 10.00 -8.99 -20.07
CA GLN A 364 9.59 -10.40 -20.15
C GLN A 364 9.99 -11.03 -21.48
N LYS A 365 9.72 -10.37 -22.62
CA LYS A 365 10.12 -10.88 -23.94
C LYS A 365 11.63 -11.00 -24.05
N PHE A 366 12.39 -10.11 -23.44
CA PHE A 366 13.84 -10.18 -23.42
C PHE A 366 14.39 -11.41 -22.68
N TYR A 367 13.76 -11.88 -21.59
CA TYR A 367 14.26 -13.07 -20.88
C TYR A 367 13.57 -14.38 -21.29
N CYS A 368 12.31 -14.33 -21.72
CA CYS A 368 11.50 -15.52 -21.97
C CYS A 368 11.32 -15.85 -23.46
N GLN A 369 11.43 -14.87 -24.37
CA GLN A 369 11.25 -15.07 -25.81
C GLN A 369 12.61 -15.07 -26.52
N LEU A 370 13.22 -16.25 -26.62
CA LEU A 370 14.45 -16.47 -27.39
C LEU A 370 14.11 -16.89 -28.83
N PRO A 371 14.94 -16.57 -29.84
CA PRO A 371 14.77 -17.07 -31.20
C PRO A 371 14.77 -18.60 -31.24
N GLU A 372 13.84 -19.18 -32.01
CA GLU A 372 13.80 -20.62 -32.23
C GLU A 372 14.95 -21.05 -33.16
N LEU A 373 16.02 -21.61 -32.59
CA LEU A 373 17.17 -22.09 -33.35
C LEU A 373 16.80 -23.19 -34.37
N GLN A 374 15.68 -23.89 -34.17
CA GLN A 374 15.19 -24.95 -35.05
C GLN A 374 14.90 -24.45 -36.48
N ALA A 375 14.54 -23.17 -36.65
CA ALA A 375 14.32 -22.57 -37.95
C ALA A 375 15.62 -22.29 -38.73
N PHE A 376 16.77 -22.27 -38.05
CA PHE A 376 18.07 -21.85 -38.60
C PHE A 376 19.11 -22.98 -38.66
N LEU A 377 18.82 -24.16 -38.10
CA LEU A 377 19.74 -25.30 -38.04
C LEU A 377 19.27 -26.49 -38.91
N PRO A 378 20.20 -27.19 -39.59
CA PRO A 378 19.91 -28.48 -40.21
C PRO A 378 19.39 -29.51 -39.21
N THR A 379 18.51 -30.42 -39.67
CA THR A 379 17.83 -31.46 -38.86
C THR A 379 18.78 -32.35 -38.06
N SER A 380 20.07 -32.43 -38.44
CA SER A 380 21.11 -33.18 -37.73
C SER A 380 21.45 -32.62 -36.34
N TYR A 381 21.16 -31.35 -36.05
CA TYR A 381 21.29 -30.76 -34.71
C TYR A 381 20.10 -31.07 -33.79
N ILE A 382 18.96 -31.49 -34.34
CA ILE A 382 17.71 -31.75 -33.62
C ILE A 382 17.78 -33.04 -32.77
N ASN A 383 18.58 -34.02 -33.21
CA ASN A 383 18.73 -35.31 -32.51
C ASN A 383 19.78 -35.27 -31.38
N LYS A 384 20.34 -34.10 -31.05
CA LYS A 384 21.29 -33.89 -29.95
C LYS A 384 20.77 -32.91 -28.90
N ILE A 385 19.46 -32.67 -28.81
CA ILE A 385 18.90 -32.02 -27.62
C ILE A 385 19.13 -33.01 -26.47
N PRO A 386 20.06 -32.76 -25.54
CA PRO A 386 20.24 -33.63 -24.41
C PRO A 386 18.96 -33.54 -23.57
N SER A 387 18.59 -34.66 -22.94
CA SER A 387 17.73 -34.64 -21.76
C SER A 387 18.20 -33.54 -20.79
N PRO A 388 17.29 -32.96 -19.97
CA PRO A 388 17.68 -32.02 -18.92
C PRO A 388 18.90 -32.58 -18.16
N PRO A 389 19.89 -31.73 -17.82
CA PRO A 389 21.16 -32.18 -17.27
C PRO A 389 20.91 -33.13 -16.10
N GLN A 390 21.59 -34.28 -16.12
CA GLN A 390 21.68 -35.15 -14.95
C GLN A 390 22.34 -34.33 -13.83
N GLU A 391 21.71 -34.34 -12.66
CA GLU A 391 22.07 -33.63 -11.44
C GLU A 391 23.40 -34.16 -10.85
N GLU A 392 24.54 -33.90 -11.50
CA GLU A 392 25.83 -34.34 -10.98
C GLU A 392 26.61 -33.27 -10.19
N ASP A 393 26.05 -32.07 -9.96
CA ASP A 393 26.65 -31.06 -9.04
C ASP A 393 25.65 -29.93 -8.68
N ALA A 394 24.35 -30.24 -8.60
CA ALA A 394 23.34 -29.25 -8.26
C ALA A 394 23.42 -28.92 -6.76
N LEU A 395 23.70 -27.65 -6.42
CA LEU A 395 23.50 -27.17 -5.05
C LEU A 395 22.03 -27.45 -4.67
N THR A 396 21.83 -28.26 -3.63
CA THR A 396 20.51 -28.61 -3.11
C THR A 396 20.03 -27.57 -2.10
N GLU A 397 18.73 -27.55 -1.79
CA GLU A 397 18.20 -26.70 -0.71
C GLU A 397 18.90 -26.97 0.64
N GLU A 398 19.35 -28.19 0.88
CA GLU A 398 20.08 -28.57 2.09
C GLU A 398 21.39 -27.78 2.27
N VAL A 399 22.05 -27.37 1.18
CA VAL A 399 23.26 -26.52 1.21
C VAL A 399 22.91 -25.08 1.65
N LEU A 400 21.68 -24.63 1.37
CA LEU A 400 21.19 -23.34 1.88
C LEU A 400 20.84 -23.41 3.36
N ASP A 401 20.54 -24.58 3.91
CA ASP A 401 20.25 -24.81 5.34
C ASP A 401 21.48 -25.15 6.19
N ALA A 402 22.54 -25.69 5.59
CA ALA A 402 23.79 -25.98 6.28
C ALA A 402 24.51 -24.70 6.74
N ASP A 403 25.12 -24.71 7.94
CA ASP A 403 26.02 -23.63 8.36
C ASP A 403 27.20 -23.53 7.39
N ILE A 404 27.63 -22.31 7.05
CA ILE A 404 28.78 -22.10 6.17
C ILE A 404 30.01 -22.58 6.93
N ALA A 405 30.44 -23.82 6.68
CA ALA A 405 31.68 -24.34 7.22
C ALA A 405 32.83 -23.49 6.67
N THR A 406 33.57 -22.85 7.58
CA THR A 406 34.74 -22.03 7.24
C THR A 406 35.83 -22.86 6.54
N GLU A 407 35.79 -24.19 6.70
CA GLU A 407 36.76 -25.16 6.16
C GLU A 407 36.55 -25.51 4.67
N GLU A 408 35.33 -25.43 4.11
CA GLU A 408 35.09 -25.71 2.67
C GLU A 408 35.76 -24.69 1.75
N PHE A 409 36.02 -23.48 2.26
CA PHE A 409 36.75 -22.45 1.51
C PHE A 409 38.27 -22.60 1.61
N GLU A 410 38.80 -23.43 2.52
CA GLU A 410 40.25 -23.63 2.73
C GLU A 410 40.79 -24.87 2.00
N GLU A 411 40.03 -25.96 1.85
CA GLU A 411 40.55 -27.22 1.29
C GLU A 411 40.69 -27.22 -0.26
N GLU A 412 39.83 -26.53 -1.01
CA GLU A 412 39.99 -26.39 -2.47
C GLU A 412 41.21 -25.52 -2.85
N ALA A 413 41.81 -24.79 -1.91
CA ALA A 413 42.90 -23.85 -2.16
C ALA A 413 44.26 -24.52 -2.45
N LYS A 414 44.43 -25.83 -2.20
CA LYS A 414 45.69 -26.52 -2.54
C LYS A 414 45.78 -26.94 -4.01
N ILE A 415 44.71 -26.81 -4.80
CA ILE A 415 44.66 -27.34 -6.18
C ILE A 415 44.71 -26.23 -7.26
N GLU A 416 44.41 -24.96 -6.95
CA GLU A 416 44.32 -23.89 -7.97
C GLU A 416 45.21 -22.65 -7.68
N GLU A 417 46.45 -22.82 -7.22
CA GLU A 417 47.51 -21.85 -7.55
C GLU A 417 48.13 -22.24 -8.91
N ILE A 418 47.39 -22.00 -9.98
CA ILE A 418 48.01 -21.79 -11.29
C ILE A 418 47.99 -20.28 -11.49
N PRO A 419 49.15 -19.59 -11.46
CA PRO A 419 49.20 -18.21 -11.92
C PRO A 419 48.69 -18.21 -13.35
N VAL A 420 47.98 -17.16 -13.76
CA VAL A 420 47.82 -16.85 -15.19
C VAL A 420 49.20 -16.49 -15.72
N THR A 421 50.09 -17.48 -15.83
CA THR A 421 51.22 -17.46 -16.75
C THR A 421 50.59 -17.44 -18.12
N THR A 422 50.99 -16.45 -18.91
CA THR A 422 50.98 -16.50 -20.36
C THR A 422 51.39 -17.91 -20.82
N GLU A 423 50.41 -18.78 -21.06
CA GLU A 423 50.60 -19.90 -21.94
C GLU A 423 50.81 -19.29 -23.31
N GLU A 424 52.07 -19.28 -23.73
CA GLU A 424 52.47 -19.10 -25.11
C GLU A 424 51.52 -19.86 -26.01
N GLU A 425 51.14 -19.22 -27.12
CA GLU A 425 50.33 -19.78 -28.19
C GLU A 425 50.92 -21.11 -28.67
N ILE A 426 50.51 -22.23 -28.07
CA ILE A 426 50.56 -23.51 -28.76
C ILE A 426 49.39 -23.45 -29.73
N GLU A 427 49.67 -22.99 -30.95
CA GLU A 427 48.79 -23.14 -32.10
C GLU A 427 48.37 -24.60 -32.21
N ASP A 428 47.21 -24.91 -31.63
CA ASP A 428 46.44 -26.09 -32.01
C ASP A 428 46.17 -25.93 -33.51
N ASN A 429 46.98 -26.62 -34.31
CA ASN A 429 46.97 -26.70 -35.77
C ASN A 429 45.70 -27.42 -36.27
N ALA A 430 44.53 -27.02 -35.76
CA ALA A 430 43.28 -27.23 -36.44
C ALA A 430 43.28 -26.26 -37.62
N THR A 431 43.31 -26.81 -38.83
CA THR A 431 43.17 -26.12 -40.12
C THR A 431 41.99 -25.15 -40.10
N THR A 432 42.22 -23.94 -39.57
CA THR A 432 41.27 -22.84 -39.54
C THR A 432 41.80 -21.86 -40.57
N THR A 433 41.11 -21.76 -41.70
CA THR A 433 41.51 -20.87 -42.80
C THR A 433 41.77 -19.46 -42.26
N ALA A 434 42.84 -18.78 -42.68
CA ALA A 434 43.18 -17.44 -42.20
C ALA A 434 42.01 -16.44 -42.29
N SER A 435 41.13 -16.63 -43.27
CA SER A 435 39.86 -15.91 -43.41
C SER A 435 38.92 -16.09 -42.21
N ASN A 436 38.73 -17.30 -41.68
CA ASN A 436 37.85 -17.57 -40.54
C ASN A 436 38.37 -16.94 -39.24
N LYS A 437 39.69 -16.82 -39.06
CA LYS A 437 40.29 -16.11 -37.92
C LYS A 437 39.97 -14.62 -37.96
N ILE A 438 40.12 -13.99 -39.12
CA ILE A 438 39.80 -12.56 -39.33
C ILE A 438 38.30 -12.30 -39.11
N VAL A 439 37.43 -13.17 -39.61
CA VAL A 439 35.96 -13.03 -39.44
C VAL A 439 35.57 -13.16 -37.97
N LEU A 440 36.16 -14.12 -37.23
CA LEU A 440 35.91 -14.24 -35.79
C LEU A 440 36.39 -13.02 -35.01
N GLU A 441 37.58 -12.50 -35.30
CA GLU A 441 38.10 -11.30 -34.64
C GLU A 441 37.21 -10.07 -34.92
N ALA A 442 36.76 -9.91 -36.17
CA ALA A 442 35.81 -8.86 -36.53
C ALA A 442 34.46 -9.02 -35.79
N PHE A 443 33.96 -10.26 -35.67
CA PHE A 443 32.74 -10.56 -34.93
C PHE A 443 32.89 -10.20 -33.43
N LEU A 444 33.96 -10.65 -32.78
CA LEU A 444 34.20 -10.37 -31.36
C LEU A 444 34.41 -8.89 -31.09
N ASN A 445 35.07 -8.16 -32.00
CA ASN A 445 35.23 -6.70 -31.90
C ASN A 445 33.92 -5.94 -32.10
N ASN A 446 32.95 -6.51 -32.82
CA ASN A 446 31.64 -5.91 -33.00
C ASN A 446 30.64 -6.27 -31.88
N LEU A 447 30.90 -7.34 -31.12
CA LEU A 447 30.00 -7.81 -30.05
C LEU A 447 29.67 -6.73 -28.99
N PRO A 448 30.59 -5.82 -28.59
CA PRO A 448 30.27 -4.69 -27.69
C PRO A 448 29.31 -3.64 -28.27
N ASN A 449 29.03 -3.69 -29.57
CA ASN A 449 28.09 -2.81 -30.26
C ASN A 449 26.68 -3.43 -30.37
N CYS A 450 26.50 -4.70 -30.00
CA CYS A 450 25.22 -5.40 -29.99
C CYS A 450 24.39 -5.01 -28.76
N VAL A 451 23.93 -3.75 -28.70
CA VAL A 451 23.28 -3.11 -27.54
C VAL A 451 21.75 -3.11 -27.59
N ASN A 452 21.14 -3.96 -28.41
CA ASN A 452 19.69 -4.17 -28.43
C ASN A 452 19.36 -5.63 -28.76
N ARG A 453 18.10 -6.02 -28.53
CA ARG A 453 17.62 -7.39 -28.68
C ARG A 453 17.87 -7.96 -30.07
N GLU A 454 17.55 -7.21 -31.12
CA GLU A 454 17.68 -7.70 -32.49
C GLU A 454 19.14 -7.91 -32.90
N MET A 455 20.03 -6.98 -32.53
CA MET A 455 21.45 -7.08 -32.83
C MET A 455 22.10 -8.28 -32.14
N ILE A 456 21.76 -8.54 -30.88
CA ILE A 456 22.35 -9.65 -30.14
C ILE A 456 21.78 -11.00 -30.58
N ASP A 457 20.49 -11.06 -30.91
CA ASP A 457 19.84 -12.26 -31.46
C ASP A 457 20.46 -12.64 -32.81
N ASN A 458 20.62 -11.65 -33.70
CA ASN A 458 21.25 -11.84 -35.00
C ASN A 458 22.72 -12.25 -34.86
N ALA A 459 23.46 -11.67 -33.91
CA ALA A 459 24.84 -12.06 -33.64
C ALA A 459 24.93 -13.51 -33.13
N ALA A 460 24.00 -13.96 -32.29
CA ALA A 460 23.96 -15.34 -31.79
C ALA A 460 23.68 -16.33 -32.92
N ILE A 461 22.72 -16.03 -33.79
CA ILE A 461 22.39 -16.85 -34.96
C ILE A 461 23.56 -16.87 -35.95
N ASP A 462 24.16 -15.72 -36.25
CA ASP A 462 25.32 -15.63 -37.14
C ASP A 462 26.48 -16.47 -36.60
N PHE A 463 26.84 -16.32 -35.32
CA PHE A 463 27.88 -17.14 -34.71
C PHE A 463 27.60 -18.65 -34.85
N LEU A 464 26.36 -19.05 -34.59
CA LEU A 464 25.95 -20.44 -34.64
C LEU A 464 26.02 -21.04 -36.06
N VAL A 465 25.68 -20.25 -37.07
CA VAL A 465 25.62 -20.70 -38.48
C VAL A 465 26.98 -20.59 -39.18
N THR A 466 27.74 -19.52 -38.92
CA THR A 466 28.93 -19.17 -39.72
C THR A 466 30.25 -19.40 -38.98
N LEU A 467 30.26 -19.35 -37.64
CA LEU A 467 31.49 -19.37 -36.82
C LEU A 467 31.57 -20.53 -35.82
N ASN A 468 30.59 -21.43 -35.79
CA ASN A 468 30.53 -22.49 -34.81
C ASN A 468 31.60 -23.58 -35.02
N ASN A 469 32.67 -23.52 -34.24
CA ASN A 469 33.64 -24.61 -34.07
C ASN A 469 34.23 -24.59 -32.66
N LYS A 470 34.91 -25.67 -32.26
CA LYS A 470 35.44 -25.84 -30.91
C LYS A 470 36.40 -24.71 -30.49
N HIS A 471 37.26 -24.26 -31.40
CA HIS A 471 38.22 -23.17 -31.12
C HIS A 471 37.51 -21.83 -30.93
N ASN A 472 36.57 -21.50 -31.81
CA ASN A 472 35.81 -20.26 -31.77
C ASN A 472 34.91 -20.17 -30.54
N ARG A 473 34.32 -21.29 -30.09
CA ARG A 473 33.53 -21.34 -28.85
C ARG A 473 34.34 -20.97 -27.62
N ARG A 474 35.57 -21.51 -27.49
CA ARG A 474 36.49 -21.13 -26.40
C ARG A 474 36.86 -19.65 -26.44
N LYS A 475 37.16 -19.10 -27.63
CA LYS A 475 37.46 -17.67 -27.79
C LYS A 475 36.25 -16.78 -27.45
N LEU A 476 35.05 -17.20 -27.84
CA LEU A 476 33.80 -16.53 -27.50
C LEU A 476 33.58 -16.49 -25.98
N VAL A 477 33.72 -17.61 -25.27
CA VAL A 477 33.57 -17.66 -23.80
C VAL A 477 34.54 -16.70 -23.13
N LYS A 478 35.81 -16.69 -23.54
CA LYS A 478 36.82 -15.75 -23.02
C LYS A 478 36.45 -14.28 -23.31
N ALA A 479 35.92 -13.98 -24.49
CA ALA A 479 35.49 -12.63 -24.84
C ALA A 479 34.27 -12.17 -24.02
N LEU A 480 33.28 -13.05 -23.81
CA LEU A 480 32.10 -12.76 -22.98
C LEU A 480 32.49 -12.55 -21.50
N PHE A 481 33.35 -13.41 -20.96
CA PHE A 481 33.85 -13.29 -19.58
C PHE A 481 34.70 -12.02 -19.38
N GLY A 482 35.48 -11.64 -20.40
CA GLY A 482 36.37 -10.48 -20.44
C GLY A 482 35.69 -9.13 -20.64
N VAL A 483 34.36 -9.04 -20.45
CA VAL A 483 33.63 -7.77 -20.55
C VAL A 483 34.23 -6.70 -19.63
N ASN A 484 34.37 -5.48 -20.16
CA ASN A 484 34.94 -4.37 -19.41
C ASN A 484 34.05 -4.06 -18.19
N ARG A 485 34.65 -3.95 -17.01
CA ARG A 485 33.96 -3.67 -15.74
C ARG A 485 33.10 -2.40 -15.74
N THR A 486 33.34 -1.45 -16.65
CA THR A 486 32.53 -0.24 -16.80
C THR A 486 31.35 -0.39 -17.75
N ARG A 487 31.30 -1.45 -18.57
CA ARG A 487 30.25 -1.72 -19.56
C ARG A 487 29.22 -2.72 -19.03
N LEU A 488 28.64 -2.39 -17.87
CA LEU A 488 27.60 -3.21 -17.23
C LEU A 488 26.32 -3.31 -18.07
N ASP A 489 26.12 -2.35 -18.98
CA ASP A 489 25.04 -2.33 -19.97
C ASP A 489 25.05 -3.54 -20.92
N LEU A 490 26.21 -4.19 -21.10
CA LEU A 490 26.37 -5.33 -22.01
C LEU A 490 25.95 -6.67 -21.39
N LEU A 491 25.88 -6.77 -20.06
CA LEU A 491 25.67 -8.05 -19.36
C LEU A 491 24.33 -8.72 -19.72
N PRO A 492 23.18 -8.01 -19.80
CA PRO A 492 21.92 -8.63 -20.18
C PRO A 492 21.96 -9.20 -21.60
N PHE A 493 22.61 -8.49 -22.53
CA PHE A 493 22.76 -8.94 -23.91
C PHE A 493 23.68 -10.15 -24.00
N TYR A 494 24.81 -10.15 -23.29
CA TYR A 494 25.72 -11.30 -23.28
C TYR A 494 25.08 -12.53 -22.64
N ALA A 495 24.30 -12.37 -21.57
CA ALA A 495 23.53 -13.46 -20.98
C ALA A 495 22.46 -13.99 -21.97
N ARG A 496 21.76 -13.10 -22.68
CA ARG A 496 20.81 -13.48 -23.73
C ARG A 496 21.50 -14.26 -24.85
N PHE A 497 22.64 -13.78 -25.33
CA PHE A 497 23.44 -14.44 -26.36
C PHE A 497 23.76 -15.89 -25.98
N VAL A 498 24.22 -16.10 -24.75
CA VAL A 498 24.53 -17.44 -24.23
C VAL A 498 23.27 -18.29 -24.09
N ALA A 499 22.17 -17.72 -23.59
CA ALA A 499 20.90 -18.42 -23.46
C ALA A 499 20.34 -18.89 -24.81
N ILE A 500 20.53 -18.10 -25.87
CA ILE A 500 20.17 -18.47 -27.24
C ILE A 500 20.99 -19.66 -27.71
N LEU A 501 22.30 -19.68 -27.48
CA LEU A 501 23.18 -20.76 -27.91
C LEU A 501 23.03 -22.04 -27.10
N HIS A 502 22.63 -21.94 -25.82
CA HIS A 502 22.65 -23.04 -24.86
C HIS A 502 21.94 -24.34 -25.33
N PRO A 503 20.77 -24.30 -25.99
CA PRO A 503 20.12 -25.51 -26.49
C PRO A 503 20.93 -26.30 -27.53
N ALA A 504 21.81 -25.63 -28.29
CA ALA A 504 22.65 -26.25 -29.32
C ALA A 504 24.11 -26.44 -28.87
N LEU A 505 24.60 -25.56 -28.00
CA LEU A 505 25.98 -25.46 -27.53
C LEU A 505 26.03 -25.25 -26.00
N PRO A 506 25.57 -26.22 -25.20
CA PRO A 506 25.48 -26.07 -23.75
C PRO A 506 26.85 -25.82 -23.10
N GLU A 507 27.94 -26.26 -23.73
CA GLU A 507 29.31 -26.04 -23.24
C GLU A 507 29.67 -24.56 -23.10
N VAL A 508 29.13 -23.68 -23.95
CA VAL A 508 29.40 -22.24 -23.88
C VAL A 508 28.81 -21.64 -22.61
N GLY A 509 27.59 -22.05 -22.26
CA GLY A 509 26.93 -21.61 -21.03
C GLY A 509 27.60 -22.19 -19.80
N ASN A 510 27.92 -23.49 -19.81
CA ASN A 510 28.52 -24.17 -18.67
C ASN A 510 29.92 -23.64 -18.34
N GLU A 511 30.78 -23.44 -19.35
CA GLU A 511 32.13 -22.90 -19.17
C GLU A 511 32.09 -21.46 -18.64
N LEU A 512 31.21 -20.61 -19.18
CA LEU A 512 31.04 -19.24 -18.68
C LEU A 512 30.54 -19.22 -17.24
N CYS A 513 29.55 -20.06 -16.90
CA CYS A 513 29.04 -20.17 -15.54
C CYS A 513 30.16 -20.61 -14.59
N GLN A 514 30.94 -21.64 -14.93
CA GLN A 514 32.06 -22.11 -14.12
C GLN A 514 33.10 -21.01 -13.87
N MET A 515 33.50 -20.28 -14.91
CA MET A 515 34.45 -19.16 -14.79
C MET A 515 33.91 -18.06 -13.85
N LEU A 516 32.63 -17.69 -13.96
CA LEU A 516 32.01 -16.70 -13.07
C LEU A 516 31.90 -17.19 -11.63
N ARG A 517 31.65 -18.49 -11.42
CA ARG A 517 31.61 -19.10 -10.08
C ARG A 517 32.98 -19.04 -9.40
N GLN A 518 34.04 -19.37 -10.12
CA GLN A 518 35.43 -19.25 -9.63
C GLN A 518 35.80 -17.80 -9.34
N ASP A 519 35.46 -16.87 -10.24
CA ASP A 519 35.75 -15.42 -10.06
C ASP A 519 34.97 -14.84 -8.87
N PHE A 520 33.73 -15.28 -8.65
CA PHE A 520 32.94 -14.92 -7.46
C PHE A 520 33.62 -15.41 -6.17
N LYS A 521 33.98 -16.70 -6.09
CA LYS A 521 34.71 -17.26 -4.93
C LYS A 521 36.01 -16.48 -4.68
N TYR A 522 36.77 -16.18 -5.74
CA TYR A 522 38.00 -15.39 -5.66
C TYR A 522 37.74 -13.98 -5.11
N HIS A 523 36.72 -13.27 -5.61
CA HIS A 523 36.36 -11.92 -5.18
C HIS A 523 35.83 -11.86 -3.74
N VAL A 524 35.10 -12.87 -3.27
CA VAL A 524 34.67 -12.95 -1.87
C VAL A 524 35.86 -13.16 -0.94
N ARG A 525 36.81 -14.03 -1.31
CA ARG A 525 38.04 -14.26 -0.53
C ARG A 525 38.93 -13.02 -0.48
N LYS A 526 39.11 -12.34 -1.62
CA LYS A 526 39.93 -11.13 -1.75
C LYS A 526 39.11 -9.90 -1.36
N LYS A 527 38.96 -9.66 -0.06
CA LYS A 527 38.19 -8.56 0.60
C LYS A 527 38.34 -7.18 -0.09
N ASP A 528 39.21 -6.29 0.39
CA ASP A 528 39.29 -4.92 -0.17
C ASP A 528 40.46 -4.73 -1.16
N GLN A 529 41.14 -5.82 -1.50
CA GLN A 529 42.34 -5.81 -2.37
C GLN A 529 42.00 -5.69 -3.87
N ILE A 530 40.75 -5.92 -4.24
CA ILE A 530 40.27 -5.86 -5.62
C ILE A 530 39.30 -4.69 -5.75
N ASN A 531 39.42 -4.00 -6.87
CA ASN A 531 38.52 -2.92 -7.25
C ASN A 531 37.05 -3.41 -7.26
N ILE A 532 36.17 -2.65 -6.60
CA ILE A 532 34.76 -2.97 -6.43
C ILE A 532 33.99 -3.11 -7.75
N GLU A 533 34.33 -2.34 -8.78
CA GLU A 533 33.67 -2.43 -10.09
C GLU A 533 33.86 -3.82 -10.74
N SER A 534 35.03 -4.45 -10.54
CA SER A 534 35.26 -5.82 -11.01
C SER A 534 34.35 -6.82 -10.29
N LYS A 535 34.14 -6.65 -8.99
CA LYS A 535 33.23 -7.50 -8.20
C LYS A 535 31.77 -7.31 -8.59
N ILE A 536 31.36 -6.05 -8.81
CA ILE A 536 30.02 -5.68 -9.26
C ILE A 536 29.73 -6.31 -10.63
N LYS A 537 30.68 -6.26 -11.57
CA LYS A 537 30.57 -6.92 -12.88
C LYS A 537 30.22 -8.40 -12.72
N VAL A 538 30.93 -9.13 -11.87
CA VAL A 538 30.71 -10.57 -11.66
C VAL A 538 29.31 -10.86 -11.10
N VAL A 539 28.90 -10.19 -10.01
CA VAL A 539 27.59 -10.47 -9.39
C VAL A 539 26.42 -10.04 -10.26
N ARG A 540 26.54 -8.93 -11.01
CA ARG A 540 25.52 -8.52 -11.97
C ARG A 540 25.42 -9.53 -13.11
N PHE A 541 26.53 -10.06 -13.61
CA PHE A 541 26.51 -11.06 -14.68
C PHE A 541 25.88 -12.37 -14.21
N ILE A 542 26.22 -12.84 -13.01
CA ILE A 542 25.54 -13.99 -12.39
C ILE A 542 24.03 -13.72 -12.28
N GLY A 543 23.62 -12.54 -11.80
CA GLY A 543 22.20 -12.17 -11.71
C GLY A 543 21.47 -12.20 -13.06
N GLU A 544 22.11 -11.76 -14.14
CA GLU A 544 21.55 -11.87 -15.50
C GLU A 544 21.36 -13.33 -15.93
N LEU A 545 22.37 -14.18 -15.68
CA LEU A 545 22.31 -15.60 -16.01
C LEU A 545 21.26 -16.38 -15.19
N VAL A 546 20.98 -15.96 -13.94
CA VAL A 546 19.88 -16.50 -13.12
C VAL A 546 18.52 -16.21 -13.77
N LYS A 547 18.29 -15.00 -14.29
CA LYS A 547 17.04 -14.64 -14.98
C LYS A 547 16.83 -15.45 -16.27
N PHE A 548 17.92 -15.79 -16.96
CA PHE A 548 17.91 -16.69 -18.12
C PHE A 548 17.89 -18.18 -17.77
N LYS A 549 17.89 -18.55 -16.48
CA LYS A 549 17.90 -19.94 -15.98
C LYS A 549 19.13 -20.74 -16.40
N LEU A 550 20.24 -20.06 -16.70
CA LEU A 550 21.56 -20.68 -16.91
C LEU A 550 22.23 -20.96 -15.56
N TYR A 551 21.99 -20.10 -14.59
CA TYR A 551 22.16 -20.39 -13.17
C TYR A 551 20.80 -20.72 -12.55
N SER A 552 20.76 -21.68 -11.63
CA SER A 552 19.59 -21.97 -10.81
C SER A 552 19.33 -20.84 -9.79
N LYS A 553 18.10 -20.76 -9.29
CA LYS A 553 17.75 -19.82 -8.22
C LYS A 553 18.51 -20.12 -6.93
N ILE A 554 18.79 -21.40 -6.66
CA ILE A 554 19.55 -21.85 -5.49
C ILE A 554 20.97 -21.30 -5.54
N GLU A 555 21.63 -21.34 -6.69
CA GLU A 555 22.98 -20.76 -6.84
C GLU A 555 23.00 -19.24 -6.64
N GLY A 556 21.98 -18.52 -7.13
CA GLY A 556 21.82 -17.10 -6.87
C GLY A 556 21.63 -16.79 -5.38
N LEU A 557 20.79 -17.58 -4.70
CA LEU A 557 20.56 -17.50 -3.26
C LEU A 557 21.80 -17.88 -2.44
N PHE A 558 22.60 -18.83 -2.90
CA PHE A 558 23.86 -19.22 -2.28
C PHE A 558 24.89 -18.08 -2.35
N CYS A 559 24.99 -17.40 -3.50
CA CYS A 559 25.83 -16.20 -3.63
C CYS A 559 25.40 -15.12 -2.62
N LEU A 560 24.09 -14.88 -2.48
CA LEU A 560 23.57 -13.91 -1.49
C LEU A 560 23.86 -14.36 -0.05
N LYS A 561 23.68 -15.64 0.27
CA LYS A 561 23.99 -16.23 1.59
C LYS A 561 25.45 -15.99 1.98
N ILE A 562 26.38 -16.25 1.07
CA ILE A 562 27.83 -16.02 1.28
C ILE A 562 28.11 -14.55 1.58
N LEU A 563 27.53 -13.63 0.81
CA LEU A 563 27.75 -12.19 1.00
C LEU A 563 27.15 -11.68 2.33
N LEU A 564 26.05 -12.26 2.79
CA LEU A 564 25.43 -11.93 4.08
C LEU A 564 26.19 -12.51 5.27
N HIS A 565 26.97 -13.58 5.09
CA HIS A 565 27.78 -14.19 6.15
C HIS A 565 28.84 -13.22 6.67
N ASP A 566 29.73 -12.73 5.80
CA ASP A 566 30.69 -11.66 6.09
C ASP A 566 30.20 -10.33 5.50
N PHE A 567 29.25 -9.66 6.17
CA PHE A 567 28.56 -8.47 5.65
C PHE A 567 29.41 -7.18 5.79
N SER A 568 30.56 -7.19 5.10
CA SER A 568 31.55 -6.10 5.03
C SER A 568 31.28 -5.14 3.85
N HIS A 569 32.04 -4.04 3.75
CA HIS A 569 31.80 -2.95 2.79
C HIS A 569 31.63 -3.42 1.33
N HIS A 570 32.59 -4.16 0.77
CA HIS A 570 32.48 -4.69 -0.59
C HIS A 570 31.36 -5.73 -0.74
N HIS A 571 31.10 -6.56 0.28
CA HIS A 571 30.05 -7.57 0.22
C HIS A 571 28.64 -6.96 0.27
N ILE A 572 28.46 -5.84 1.00
CA ILE A 572 27.22 -5.06 0.98
C ILE A 572 26.94 -4.56 -0.44
N GLU A 573 27.93 -3.96 -1.10
CA GLU A 573 27.75 -3.46 -2.47
C GLU A 573 27.45 -4.61 -3.44
N MET A 574 28.17 -5.74 -3.32
CA MET A 574 27.91 -6.93 -4.12
C MET A 574 26.48 -7.47 -3.91
N ALA A 575 26.01 -7.57 -2.66
CA ALA A 575 24.68 -8.08 -2.34
C ALA A 575 23.57 -7.18 -2.89
N CYS A 576 23.71 -5.86 -2.72
CA CYS A 576 22.75 -4.89 -3.25
C CYS A 576 22.70 -4.94 -4.78
N ASN A 577 23.86 -5.01 -5.46
CA ASN A 577 23.90 -5.11 -6.93
C ASN A 577 23.32 -6.43 -7.45
N LEU A 578 23.49 -7.54 -6.73
CA LEU A 578 22.86 -8.82 -7.09
C LEU A 578 21.33 -8.73 -6.97
N LEU A 579 20.83 -8.15 -5.88
CA LEU A 579 19.40 -7.96 -5.62
C LEU A 579 18.74 -6.99 -6.60
N GLU A 580 19.45 -5.93 -7.02
CA GLU A 580 18.98 -5.03 -8.08
C GLU A 580 18.77 -5.76 -9.42
N VAL A 581 19.60 -6.75 -9.73
CA VAL A 581 19.53 -7.46 -11.02
C VAL A 581 18.50 -8.59 -11.03
N CYS A 582 18.50 -9.46 -10.01
CA CYS A 582 17.66 -10.65 -9.98
C CYS A 582 16.81 -10.80 -8.71
N GLY A 583 16.87 -9.86 -7.76
CA GLY A 583 16.15 -9.95 -6.49
C GLY A 583 14.63 -10.01 -6.65
N ARG A 584 14.03 -9.20 -7.54
CA ARG A 584 12.60 -9.32 -7.88
C ARG A 584 12.24 -10.67 -8.48
N PHE A 585 13.06 -11.18 -9.40
CA PHE A 585 12.87 -12.48 -10.02
C PHE A 585 12.89 -13.61 -8.97
N LEU A 586 13.83 -13.56 -8.02
CA LEU A 586 13.92 -14.52 -6.90
C LEU A 586 12.76 -14.35 -5.91
N TYR A 587 12.38 -13.12 -5.56
CA TYR A 587 11.33 -12.83 -4.60
C TYR A 587 9.94 -13.18 -5.13
N CYS A 588 9.65 -12.94 -6.40
CA CYS A 588 8.33 -13.20 -6.98
C CYS A 588 8.15 -14.66 -7.45
N SER A 589 9.23 -15.47 -7.48
CA SER A 589 9.15 -16.88 -7.82
C SER A 589 8.77 -17.74 -6.59
N PRO A 590 7.72 -18.59 -6.64
CA PRO A 590 7.20 -19.33 -5.48
C PRO A 590 8.24 -20.23 -4.81
N ASP A 591 9.13 -20.84 -5.60
CA ASP A 591 10.18 -21.74 -5.14
C ASP A 591 11.31 -21.03 -4.40
N SER A 592 11.52 -19.73 -4.64
CA SER A 592 12.58 -18.94 -3.97
C SER A 592 12.07 -17.79 -3.10
N HIS A 593 10.76 -17.52 -3.09
CA HIS A 593 10.15 -16.39 -2.38
C HIS A 593 10.51 -16.36 -0.90
N GLN A 594 10.21 -17.45 -0.19
CA GLN A 594 10.39 -17.52 1.26
C GLN A 594 11.84 -17.31 1.67
N ARG A 595 12.78 -17.97 0.98
CA ARG A 595 14.21 -17.82 1.24
C ARG A 595 14.71 -16.41 0.94
N THR A 596 14.26 -15.82 -0.17
CA THR A 596 14.61 -14.44 -0.54
C THR A 596 14.11 -13.45 0.51
N LYS A 597 12.89 -13.63 1.01
CA LYS A 597 12.32 -12.81 2.09
C LYS A 597 13.16 -12.88 3.36
N ILE A 598 13.55 -14.08 3.79
CA ILE A 598 14.42 -14.28 4.97
C ILE A 598 15.75 -13.54 4.80
N TYR A 599 16.41 -13.64 3.64
CA TYR A 599 17.67 -12.93 3.39
C TYR A 599 17.52 -11.41 3.36
N LEU A 600 16.41 -10.88 2.82
CA LEU A 600 16.10 -9.45 2.87
C LEU A 600 15.90 -8.95 4.31
N GLU A 601 15.20 -9.71 5.15
CA GLU A 601 15.01 -9.40 6.56
C GLU A 601 16.32 -9.48 7.35
N GLN A 602 17.16 -10.49 7.09
CA GLN A 602 18.50 -10.60 7.66
C GLN A 602 19.39 -9.40 7.29
N MET A 603 19.31 -8.95 6.03
CA MET A 603 20.04 -7.77 5.56
C MET A 603 19.61 -6.50 6.32
N MET A 604 18.30 -6.30 6.52
CA MET A 604 17.76 -5.18 7.31
C MET A 604 18.13 -5.27 8.80
N ARG A 605 18.13 -6.47 9.39
CA ARG A 605 18.58 -6.67 10.77
C ARG A 605 20.08 -6.36 10.93
N LYS A 606 20.92 -6.82 10.00
CA LYS A 606 22.36 -6.51 10.00
C LYS A 606 22.60 -5.01 9.84
N LYS A 607 21.84 -4.32 8.99
CA LYS A 607 21.88 -2.85 8.87
C LYS A 607 21.60 -2.13 10.19
N SER A 608 20.63 -2.60 10.98
CA SER A 608 20.26 -1.97 12.26
C SER A 608 21.25 -2.27 13.40
N VAL A 609 21.87 -3.45 13.38
CA VAL A 609 22.78 -3.90 14.45
C VAL A 609 24.23 -3.47 14.18
N MET A 610 24.65 -3.45 12.92
CA MET A 610 25.99 -3.00 12.53
C MET A 610 26.01 -1.48 12.39
N MET A 611 27.02 -0.83 12.96
CA MET A 611 27.25 0.61 12.78
C MET A 611 27.83 0.88 11.39
N LEU A 612 26.98 0.83 10.37
CA LEU A 612 27.35 1.08 8.97
C LEU A 612 27.36 2.59 8.66
N ASP A 613 28.22 3.00 7.74
CA ASP A 613 28.17 4.36 7.17
C ASP A 613 26.82 4.62 6.48
N SER A 614 26.37 5.89 6.47
CA SER A 614 25.05 6.25 5.93
C SER A 614 24.88 5.83 4.47
N ARG A 615 25.95 5.80 3.67
CA ARG A 615 25.90 5.34 2.28
C ARG A 615 25.41 3.89 2.19
N TYR A 616 25.95 3.00 3.02
CA TYR A 616 25.59 1.58 3.01
C TYR A 616 24.17 1.35 3.54
N VAL A 617 23.77 2.12 4.56
CA VAL A 617 22.39 2.09 5.09
C VAL A 617 21.38 2.40 3.98
N THR A 618 21.60 3.50 3.24
CA THR A 618 20.72 3.90 2.13
C THR A 618 20.74 2.88 0.99
N GLN A 619 21.90 2.32 0.65
CA GLN A 619 21.99 1.32 -0.43
C GLN A 619 21.23 0.03 -0.08
N ILE A 620 21.30 -0.42 1.17
CA ILE A 620 20.55 -1.58 1.67
C ILE A 620 19.05 -1.33 1.63
N GLU A 621 18.59 -0.16 2.06
CA GLU A 621 17.17 0.22 2.03
C GLU A 621 16.66 0.28 0.58
N ASN A 622 17.40 0.93 -0.32
CA ASN A 622 17.05 1.00 -1.73
C ASN A 622 16.92 -0.39 -2.35
N ALA A 623 17.87 -1.29 -2.11
CA ALA A 623 17.80 -2.66 -2.60
C ALA A 623 16.61 -3.44 -2.00
N TYR A 624 16.34 -3.27 -0.71
CA TYR A 624 15.20 -3.91 -0.03
C TYR A 624 13.86 -3.47 -0.63
N TYR A 625 13.62 -2.17 -0.75
CA TYR A 625 12.37 -1.64 -1.30
C TYR A 625 12.27 -1.83 -2.81
N TYR A 626 13.40 -1.90 -3.52
CA TYR A 626 13.40 -2.28 -4.93
C TYR A 626 12.83 -3.69 -5.09
N VAL A 627 13.22 -4.65 -4.26
CA VAL A 627 12.75 -6.05 -4.34
C VAL A 627 11.35 -6.23 -3.76
N ASN A 628 11.01 -5.54 -2.66
CA ASN A 628 9.71 -5.65 -1.98
C ASN A 628 8.97 -4.29 -1.92
N PRO A 629 8.26 -3.89 -2.99
CA PRO A 629 7.63 -2.57 -3.09
C PRO A 629 6.29 -2.45 -2.34
N GLN A 630 5.74 -3.51 -1.72
CA GLN A 630 4.40 -3.50 -1.08
C GLN A 630 4.30 -2.69 0.23
N MET A 631 5.34 -1.94 0.59
CA MET A 631 5.45 -1.20 1.87
C MET A 631 5.44 0.33 1.69
N LEU A 632 5.11 0.85 0.50
CA LEU A 632 4.95 2.29 0.25
C LEU A 632 3.49 2.69 0.03
#